data_AF-A0A2L2X854-F1
#
_entry.id   AF-A0A2L2X854-F1
#
_cell.length_a   1.000
_cell.length_b   1.000
_cell.length_c   1.000
_cell.angle_alpha   90.00
_cell.angle_beta   90.00
_cell.angle_gamma   90.00
#
_symmetry.space_group_name_H-M   'P 1'
#
loop_
_entity.id
_entity.type
_entity.pdbx_description
1 polymer ?
#
loop_
_entity_poly.entity_id
_entity_poly.type
_entity_poly.pdbx_seq_one_letter_code
_entity_poly.pdbx_strand_id
1 'polypeptide(L)'
;MAYFDKTVPLQLLVEDFEKLVNTNGWDTVCKYKIVAPATGGKTRKFGAVSLFKSKGTDGQNRNFGVVHAYGGKTPAPLGSEPVITYNSTMGLLSQDSVNQKRFYFKVFPILRAYLKVYVNDTEVNVNDASVISAVDEAGGFLEFAEDYNLPASPEVKATYGVSDDAPDIPSKLWFFTYEDVILERFFFNQPLTYDAASGSYEFAAWVTKIRYGGLTVKNNGVTVDSSNYEPVDWNNPSVKFKAGFSPGTVTADLVLPLSLNGTALEDVTVDAFDIDEGEQVIERVYGSLHYINPSLPTTLSFIDRYTAAWGRESDMFYWGNITKNRIAMFFRVDPNPDPVKAYYVPLYIGKLITFGKSPKINNVMIGGSNVADSVPSDTVIDIGIKKLDYGANATNGNDGVQLQQALGGAFYQKHYLSFITHDDKADISAESRYNPSAYSGKYHISPIYVVHPNDGFVGLLDEVYAVHPKNISQLDELEVIEEAADEIIGMGDGVNKVFHLRHTPKPGTTVTIKVDCAEAEFTRITTDGAGDADEQLKAVTLAVAPAEGESVYATYRYEQTYIFSLATTPVSVYTMESVSPYVPIGLGILKKNEPFEAA
;
A
#
# COMPACT_ATOMS: atom_id res chain seq x y z
N MET A 1 -2.09 11.38 -15.37
CA MET A 1 -2.97 11.42 -14.18
C MET A 1 -4.19 10.55 -14.47
N ALA A 2 -4.53 9.60 -13.59
CA ALA A 2 -5.76 8.80 -13.76
C ALA A 2 -6.62 8.92 -12.50
N TYR A 3 -7.74 9.63 -12.63
CA TYR A 3 -8.85 9.43 -11.71
C TYR A 3 -9.53 8.11 -12.04
N PHE A 4 -10.05 7.42 -11.03
CA PHE A 4 -10.80 6.19 -11.18
C PHE A 4 -11.96 6.15 -10.17
N ASP A 5 -13.01 5.44 -10.55
CA ASP A 5 -14.16 5.06 -9.74
C ASP A 5 -14.50 3.61 -10.10
N LYS A 6 -14.18 2.69 -9.20
CA LYS A 6 -14.26 1.25 -9.49
C LYS A 6 -15.07 0.52 -8.43
N THR A 7 -15.69 -0.55 -8.87
CA THR A 7 -16.33 -1.55 -8.02
C THR A 7 -15.71 -2.91 -8.30
N VAL A 8 -15.28 -3.60 -7.25
CA VAL A 8 -14.75 -4.97 -7.34
C VAL A 8 -15.28 -5.83 -6.20
N PRO A 9 -15.43 -7.16 -6.38
CA PRO A 9 -15.68 -8.05 -5.27
C PRO A 9 -14.60 -7.88 -4.20
N LEU A 10 -14.99 -7.78 -2.93
CA LEU A 10 -14.09 -7.46 -1.81
C LEU A 10 -12.89 -8.42 -1.75
N GLN A 11 -13.08 -9.69 -2.08
CA GLN A 11 -12.03 -10.71 -2.12
C GLN A 11 -10.94 -10.43 -3.19
N LEU A 12 -11.25 -9.67 -4.23
CA LEU A 12 -10.32 -9.30 -5.31
C LEU A 12 -9.69 -7.91 -5.10
N LEU A 13 -10.01 -7.22 -4.00
CA LEU A 13 -9.58 -5.86 -3.73
C LEU A 13 -8.06 -5.69 -3.81
N VAL A 14 -7.29 -6.58 -3.18
CA VAL A 14 -5.82 -6.47 -3.12
C VAL A 14 -5.20 -6.62 -4.52
N GLU A 15 -5.74 -7.53 -5.33
CA GLU A 15 -5.26 -7.77 -6.69
C GLU A 15 -5.60 -6.60 -7.63
N ASP A 16 -6.82 -6.06 -7.58
CA ASP A 16 -7.15 -4.88 -8.42
C ASP A 16 -6.42 -3.63 -7.95
N PHE A 17 -6.29 -3.40 -6.63
CA PHE A 17 -5.51 -2.30 -6.08
C PHE A 17 -4.07 -2.34 -6.61
N GLU A 18 -3.45 -3.51 -6.61
CA GLU A 18 -2.13 -3.69 -7.18
C GLU A 18 -2.07 -3.35 -8.68
N LYS A 19 -3.00 -3.87 -9.49
CA LYS A 19 -3.04 -3.56 -10.93
C LYS A 19 -3.19 -2.05 -11.16
N LEU A 20 -4.00 -1.41 -10.34
CA LEU A 20 -4.28 0.00 -10.42
C LEU A 20 -3.05 0.86 -10.09
N VAL A 21 -2.31 0.54 -9.02
CA VAL A 21 -1.09 1.30 -8.67
C VAL A 21 0.03 1.10 -9.69
N ASN A 22 0.22 -0.13 -10.20
CA ASN A 22 1.20 -0.44 -11.25
C ASN A 22 0.93 0.33 -12.54
N THR A 23 -0.34 0.38 -12.97
CA THR A 23 -0.73 1.11 -14.19
C THR A 23 -0.50 2.63 -14.06
N ASN A 24 -0.33 3.15 -12.84
CA ASN A 24 -0.19 4.58 -12.54
C ASN A 24 1.18 4.99 -11.96
N GLY A 25 2.22 4.19 -12.22
CA GLY A 25 3.62 4.56 -11.97
C GLY A 25 4.20 4.12 -10.63
N TRP A 26 3.61 3.09 -10.00
CA TRP A 26 4.16 2.44 -8.80
C TRP A 26 4.46 0.98 -9.10
N ASP A 27 5.74 0.62 -9.21
CA ASP A 27 6.16 -0.73 -9.55
C ASP A 27 6.09 -1.66 -8.34
N THR A 28 5.57 -2.87 -8.54
CA THR A 28 5.69 -3.96 -7.57
C THR A 28 7.17 -4.42 -7.47
N VAL A 29 7.78 -4.23 -6.30
CA VAL A 29 9.15 -4.64 -5.99
C VAL A 29 9.22 -6.12 -5.64
N CYS A 30 8.33 -6.57 -4.75
CA CYS A 30 8.33 -7.93 -4.24
C CYS A 30 6.94 -8.29 -3.70
N LYS A 31 6.50 -9.52 -3.93
CA LYS A 31 5.35 -10.14 -3.28
C LYS A 31 5.75 -11.42 -2.61
N TYR A 32 5.21 -11.65 -1.43
CA TYR A 32 5.44 -12.90 -0.70
C TYR A 32 4.33 -13.13 0.30
N LYS A 33 4.26 -14.35 0.84
CA LYS A 33 3.36 -14.67 1.94
C LYS A 33 4.18 -15.09 3.14
N ILE A 34 3.89 -14.50 4.30
CA ILE A 34 4.29 -15.11 5.57
C ILE A 34 3.32 -16.22 5.92
N VAL A 35 3.83 -17.35 6.39
CA VAL A 35 3.04 -18.54 6.72
C VAL A 35 3.34 -18.96 8.15
N ALA A 36 2.32 -18.93 9.01
CA ALA A 36 2.42 -19.54 10.33
C ALA A 36 2.09 -21.04 10.24
N PRO A 37 2.91 -21.93 10.83
CA PRO A 37 2.65 -23.36 10.81
C PRO A 37 1.36 -23.70 11.57
N ALA A 38 0.61 -24.67 11.02
CA ALA A 38 -0.60 -25.19 11.64
C ALA A 38 -0.26 -25.82 13.01
N THR A 39 -0.91 -25.35 14.08
CA THR A 39 -0.72 -25.90 15.44
C THR A 39 -2.00 -26.60 15.89
N GLY A 40 -1.90 -27.88 16.26
CA GLY A 40 -2.99 -28.61 16.92
C GLY A 40 -4.28 -28.80 16.10
N GLY A 41 -4.16 -29.05 14.79
CA GLY A 41 -5.31 -29.33 13.91
C GLY A 41 -6.07 -28.09 13.43
N LYS A 42 -5.52 -26.88 13.62
CA LYS A 42 -6.07 -25.62 13.10
C LYS A 42 -5.55 -25.33 11.68
N THR A 43 -6.31 -24.54 10.93
CA THR A 43 -5.94 -24.03 9.60
C THR A 43 -4.72 -23.11 9.68
N ARG A 44 -3.94 -23.05 8.58
CA ARG A 44 -2.80 -22.15 8.48
C ARG A 44 -3.24 -20.69 8.50
N LYS A 45 -2.34 -19.82 8.94
CA LYS A 45 -2.52 -18.35 8.91
C LYS A 45 -1.50 -17.75 7.98
N PHE A 46 -1.93 -16.72 7.27
CA PHE A 46 -1.17 -16.09 6.20
C PHE A 46 -1.15 -14.58 6.37
N GLY A 47 -0.05 -13.97 5.91
CA GLY A 47 0.02 -12.54 5.65
C GLY A 47 0.57 -12.35 4.24
N ALA A 48 -0.28 -12.04 3.28
CA ALA A 48 0.15 -11.69 1.93
C ALA A 48 0.68 -10.26 1.93
N VAL A 49 1.93 -10.10 1.49
CA VAL A 49 2.66 -8.83 1.47
C VAL A 49 2.96 -8.44 0.03
N SER A 50 2.60 -7.22 -0.34
CA SER A 50 2.98 -6.61 -1.62
C SER A 50 3.76 -5.33 -1.35
N LEU A 51 4.94 -5.23 -1.93
CA LEU A 51 5.84 -4.09 -1.79
C LEU A 51 5.87 -3.28 -3.07
N PHE A 52 5.72 -1.97 -2.95
CA PHE A 52 5.64 -1.03 -4.08
C PHE A 52 6.70 0.04 -3.97
N LYS A 53 7.14 0.54 -5.12
CA LYS A 53 8.09 1.65 -5.25
C LYS A 53 7.66 2.58 -6.36
N SER A 54 7.84 3.88 -6.14
CA SER A 54 7.76 4.87 -7.20
C SER A 54 8.90 5.88 -7.08
N LYS A 55 9.35 6.36 -8.23
CA LYS A 55 10.27 7.50 -8.33
C LYS A 55 9.44 8.73 -8.70
N GLY A 56 9.25 9.61 -7.73
CA GLY A 56 8.44 10.81 -7.92
C GLY A 56 9.05 11.78 -8.92
N THR A 57 8.26 12.77 -9.32
CA THR A 57 8.66 13.86 -10.22
C THR A 57 9.75 14.75 -9.64
N ASP A 58 9.93 14.72 -8.32
CA ASP A 58 11.01 15.36 -7.56
C ASP A 58 12.26 14.48 -7.40
N GLY A 59 12.29 13.31 -8.04
CA GLY A 59 13.42 12.38 -8.01
C GLY A 59 13.53 11.56 -6.73
N GLN A 60 12.67 11.79 -5.72
CA GLN A 60 12.66 11.00 -4.50
C GLN A 60 12.04 9.62 -4.73
N ASN A 61 12.68 8.59 -4.22
CA ASN A 61 12.12 7.25 -4.15
C ASN A 61 11.12 7.20 -2.98
N ARG A 62 9.93 6.68 -3.25
CA ARG A 62 8.90 6.44 -2.23
C ARG A 62 8.53 4.98 -2.30
N ASN A 63 8.54 4.32 -1.16
CA ASN A 63 8.16 2.92 -1.07
C ASN A 63 7.10 2.73 0.01
N PHE A 64 6.15 1.83 -0.27
CA PHE A 64 5.18 1.38 0.70
C PHE A 64 4.89 -0.10 0.53
N GLY A 65 4.46 -0.75 1.61
CA GLY A 65 4.01 -2.13 1.62
C GLY A 65 2.56 -2.21 2.04
N VAL A 66 1.86 -3.22 1.53
CA VAL A 66 0.49 -3.58 1.91
C VAL A 66 0.49 -5.00 2.44
N VAL A 67 -0.20 -5.22 3.56
CA VAL A 67 -0.37 -6.54 4.16
C VAL A 67 -1.85 -6.88 4.23
N HIS A 68 -2.19 -8.07 3.75
CA HIS A 68 -3.50 -8.69 3.90
C HIS A 68 -3.34 -10.01 4.67
N ALA A 69 -3.81 -10.02 5.92
CA ALA A 69 -3.74 -11.20 6.78
C ALA A 69 -5.06 -11.98 6.73
N TYR A 70 -4.96 -13.31 6.61
CA TYR A 70 -6.11 -14.19 6.47
C TYR A 70 -5.81 -15.61 6.98
N GLY A 71 -6.84 -16.45 7.07
CA GLY A 71 -6.73 -17.84 7.56
C GLY A 71 -6.92 -17.98 9.08
N GLY A 72 -6.78 -19.20 9.60
CA GLY A 72 -6.89 -19.49 11.04
C GLY A 72 -8.27 -19.32 11.71
N LYS A 73 -9.31 -18.90 10.97
CA LYS A 73 -10.69 -18.77 11.47
C LYS A 73 -11.48 -20.04 11.17
N THR A 74 -12.23 -20.52 12.17
CA THR A 74 -13.18 -21.64 12.00
C THR A 74 -14.21 -21.29 10.94
N PRO A 75 -14.64 -22.22 10.05
CA PRO A 75 -15.66 -21.92 9.06
C PRO A 75 -16.89 -21.29 9.73
N ALA A 76 -17.37 -20.23 9.11
CA ALA A 76 -18.53 -19.48 9.55
C ALA A 76 -19.80 -20.39 9.60
N PRO A 77 -20.85 -19.96 10.32
CA PRO A 77 -22.07 -20.76 10.50
C PRO A 77 -22.72 -21.21 9.17
N LEU A 78 -23.61 -22.21 9.25
CA LEU A 78 -24.34 -22.78 8.10
C LEU A 78 -24.77 -21.71 7.07
N GLY A 79 -24.43 -21.89 5.79
CA GLY A 79 -24.71 -20.92 4.72
C GLY A 79 -23.53 -20.03 4.29
N SER A 80 -22.38 -20.14 4.95
CA SER A 80 -21.12 -19.51 4.52
C SER A 80 -20.13 -20.53 3.95
N GLU A 81 -20.61 -21.53 3.21
CA GLU A 81 -19.73 -22.52 2.60
C GLU A 81 -18.68 -21.83 1.74
N PRO A 82 -17.42 -22.31 1.72
CA PRO A 82 -16.34 -21.67 0.95
C PRO A 82 -16.48 -21.93 -0.56
N VAL A 83 -17.70 -22.02 -1.08
CA VAL A 83 -18.01 -22.36 -2.47
C VAL A 83 -18.42 -21.09 -3.22
N ILE A 84 -17.74 -20.84 -4.33
CA ILE A 84 -18.13 -19.86 -5.33
C ILE A 84 -19.01 -20.58 -6.34
N THR A 85 -20.18 -20.02 -6.66
CA THR A 85 -21.12 -20.66 -7.59
C THR A 85 -20.95 -20.13 -9.00
N TYR A 86 -21.40 -20.89 -10.01
CA TYR A 86 -21.33 -20.46 -11.41
C TYR A 86 -22.20 -19.22 -11.71
N ASN A 87 -23.20 -18.92 -10.86
CA ASN A 87 -24.02 -17.70 -10.95
C ASN A 87 -23.30 -16.47 -10.40
N SER A 88 -22.20 -16.67 -9.67
CA SER A 88 -21.35 -15.61 -9.13
C SER A 88 -20.58 -14.89 -10.23
N THR A 89 -20.36 -13.59 -10.08
CA THR A 89 -19.35 -12.86 -10.88
C THR A 89 -17.94 -13.42 -10.67
N MET A 90 -17.66 -14.03 -9.52
CA MET A 90 -16.40 -14.74 -9.23
C MET A 90 -16.33 -16.15 -9.83
N GLY A 91 -17.48 -16.68 -10.26
CA GLY A 91 -17.59 -17.96 -10.96
C GLY A 91 -17.21 -17.87 -12.44
N LEU A 92 -17.22 -16.67 -13.03
CA LEU A 92 -16.79 -16.43 -14.40
C LEU A 92 -15.26 -16.53 -14.51
N LEU A 93 -14.77 -17.42 -15.38
CA LEU A 93 -13.33 -17.64 -15.57
C LEU A 93 -12.76 -16.70 -16.65
N SER A 94 -11.53 -16.25 -16.45
CA SER A 94 -10.81 -15.44 -17.44
C SER A 94 -10.02 -16.31 -18.39
N GLN A 95 -10.21 -16.13 -19.69
CA GLN A 95 -9.48 -16.85 -20.72
C GLN A 95 -8.02 -16.37 -20.81
N ASP A 96 -7.09 -17.30 -21.01
CA ASP A 96 -5.68 -16.99 -21.26
C ASP A 96 -5.52 -16.31 -22.64
N SER A 97 -4.70 -15.26 -22.69
CA SER A 97 -4.48 -14.48 -23.92
C SER A 97 -3.69 -15.24 -25.00
N VAL A 98 -2.89 -16.24 -24.61
CA VAL A 98 -2.05 -17.05 -25.50
C VAL A 98 -2.72 -18.39 -25.79
N ASN A 99 -3.21 -19.07 -24.76
CA ASN A 99 -3.88 -20.35 -24.89
C ASN A 99 -5.40 -20.21 -24.71
N GLN A 100 -6.13 -20.04 -25.81
CA GLN A 100 -7.59 -19.90 -25.77
C GLN A 100 -8.36 -21.10 -25.18
N LYS A 101 -7.70 -22.24 -24.91
CA LYS A 101 -8.29 -23.40 -24.21
C LYS A 101 -8.07 -23.35 -22.69
N ARG A 102 -7.23 -22.44 -22.20
CA ARG A 102 -6.92 -22.29 -20.78
C ARG A 102 -7.74 -21.15 -20.17
N PHE A 103 -8.31 -21.42 -19.00
CA PHE A 103 -9.14 -20.50 -18.24
C PHE A 103 -8.69 -20.46 -16.78
N TYR A 104 -8.62 -19.27 -16.21
CA TYR A 104 -8.17 -19.05 -14.84
C TYR A 104 -9.34 -18.77 -13.90
N PHE A 105 -9.27 -19.38 -12.72
CA PHE A 105 -10.11 -19.04 -11.58
C PHE A 105 -9.67 -17.69 -11.01
N LYS A 106 -10.64 -16.87 -10.59
CA LYS A 106 -10.37 -15.57 -9.99
C LYS A 106 -9.79 -15.67 -8.57
N VAL A 107 -10.13 -16.74 -7.85
CA VAL A 107 -9.64 -17.03 -6.50
C VAL A 107 -9.12 -18.45 -6.46
N PHE A 108 -7.89 -18.63 -6.00
CA PHE A 108 -7.22 -19.92 -5.89
C PHE A 108 -6.20 -19.89 -4.73
N PRO A 109 -5.81 -21.04 -4.14
CA PRO A 109 -6.09 -22.41 -4.58
C PRO A 109 -7.55 -22.87 -4.44
N ILE A 110 -7.98 -23.80 -5.30
CA ILE A 110 -9.34 -24.36 -5.30
C ILE A 110 -9.38 -25.80 -4.74
N LEU A 111 -10.58 -26.25 -4.36
CA LEU A 111 -10.89 -27.61 -3.95
C LEU A 111 -11.64 -28.34 -5.08
N ARG A 112 -10.98 -29.30 -5.73
CA ARG A 112 -11.56 -30.05 -6.86
C ARG A 112 -12.84 -30.81 -6.53
N ALA A 113 -13.04 -31.19 -5.26
CA ALA A 113 -14.25 -31.89 -4.82
C ALA A 113 -15.56 -31.14 -5.11
N TYR A 114 -15.49 -29.81 -5.25
CA TYR A 114 -16.64 -28.95 -5.51
C TYR A 114 -16.71 -28.47 -6.96
N LEU A 115 -15.74 -28.83 -7.81
CA LEU A 115 -15.60 -28.26 -9.14
C LEU A 115 -16.68 -28.76 -10.10
N LYS A 116 -17.45 -27.83 -10.65
CA LYS A 116 -18.34 -28.02 -11.80
C LYS A 116 -18.09 -26.90 -12.80
N VAL A 117 -17.96 -27.22 -14.08
CA VAL A 117 -17.67 -26.26 -15.14
C VAL A 117 -18.85 -26.19 -16.09
N TYR A 118 -19.17 -24.98 -16.55
CA TYR A 118 -20.26 -24.67 -17.45
C TYR A 118 -19.71 -23.89 -18.64
N VAL A 119 -20.09 -24.30 -19.85
CA VAL A 119 -19.79 -23.57 -21.09
C VAL A 119 -21.12 -23.09 -21.67
N ASN A 120 -21.32 -21.76 -21.75
CA ASN A 120 -22.60 -21.16 -22.13
C ASN A 120 -23.79 -21.77 -21.37
N ASP A 121 -23.66 -21.83 -20.04
CA ASP A 121 -24.62 -22.39 -19.07
C ASP A 121 -24.91 -23.90 -19.22
N THR A 122 -24.14 -24.63 -20.02
CA THR A 122 -24.22 -26.10 -20.13
C THR A 122 -23.11 -26.76 -19.33
N GLU A 123 -23.45 -27.60 -18.36
CA GLU A 123 -22.47 -28.32 -17.53
C GLU A 123 -21.64 -29.30 -18.36
N VAL A 124 -20.32 -29.27 -18.19
CA VAL A 124 -19.38 -30.19 -18.82
C VAL A 124 -18.77 -31.14 -17.80
N ASN A 125 -18.47 -32.37 -18.22
CA ASN A 125 -17.90 -33.37 -17.31
C ASN A 125 -16.41 -33.11 -17.08
N VAL A 126 -16.08 -32.53 -15.92
CA VAL A 126 -14.70 -32.19 -15.53
C VAL A 126 -13.79 -33.40 -15.31
N ASN A 127 -14.35 -34.61 -15.22
CA ASN A 127 -13.59 -35.85 -15.07
C ASN A 127 -13.34 -36.55 -16.41
N ASP A 128 -13.88 -36.03 -17.51
CA ASP A 128 -13.64 -36.55 -18.85
C ASP A 128 -12.39 -35.90 -19.45
N ALA A 129 -11.32 -36.68 -19.62
CA ALA A 129 -10.07 -36.21 -20.20
C ALA A 129 -10.19 -35.76 -21.67
N SER A 130 -11.26 -36.17 -22.37
CA SER A 130 -11.56 -35.68 -23.73
C SER A 130 -12.20 -34.28 -23.73
N VAL A 131 -12.59 -33.78 -22.55
CA VAL A 131 -13.19 -32.46 -22.35
C VAL A 131 -12.22 -31.53 -21.63
N ILE A 132 -11.71 -31.96 -20.46
CA ILE A 132 -10.75 -31.21 -19.64
C ILE A 132 -9.44 -31.98 -19.60
N SER A 133 -8.37 -31.38 -20.14
CA SER A 133 -7.03 -32.00 -20.18
C SER A 133 -6.27 -31.81 -18.86
N ALA A 134 -6.47 -30.68 -18.19
CA ALA A 134 -5.80 -30.36 -16.93
C ALA A 134 -6.64 -29.46 -16.03
N VAL A 135 -6.48 -29.66 -14.72
CA VAL A 135 -6.94 -28.74 -13.67
C VAL A 135 -5.79 -28.59 -12.69
N ASP A 136 -5.27 -27.38 -12.56
CA ASP A 136 -4.27 -27.02 -11.56
C ASP A 136 -4.97 -26.32 -10.38
N GLU A 137 -5.14 -27.05 -9.29
CA GLU A 137 -5.78 -26.55 -8.07
C GLU A 137 -4.97 -25.42 -7.41
N ALA A 138 -3.64 -25.49 -7.48
CA ALA A 138 -2.74 -24.54 -6.82
C ALA A 138 -2.45 -23.33 -7.69
N GLY A 139 -2.23 -23.53 -8.99
CA GLY A 139 -2.04 -22.47 -9.98
C GLY A 139 -3.33 -21.81 -10.46
N GLY A 140 -4.49 -22.36 -10.09
CA GLY A 140 -5.79 -21.73 -10.32
C GLY A 140 -6.18 -21.68 -11.80
N PHE A 141 -5.92 -22.74 -12.57
CA PHE A 141 -6.38 -22.82 -13.96
C PHE A 141 -6.99 -24.18 -14.31
N LEU A 142 -7.83 -24.16 -15.34
CA LEU A 142 -8.27 -25.34 -16.05
C LEU A 142 -7.97 -25.21 -17.54
N GLU A 143 -7.77 -26.34 -18.20
CA GLU A 143 -7.48 -26.39 -19.62
C GLU A 143 -8.41 -27.40 -20.32
N PHE A 144 -9.08 -26.96 -21.38
CA PHE A 144 -9.87 -27.84 -22.24
C PHE A 144 -8.95 -28.70 -23.11
N ALA A 145 -9.38 -29.93 -23.41
CA ALA A 145 -8.67 -30.79 -24.35
C ALA A 145 -8.58 -30.14 -25.74
N GLU A 146 -7.50 -30.43 -26.46
CA GLU A 146 -7.20 -29.84 -27.77
C GLU A 146 -8.35 -30.09 -28.77
N ASP A 147 -8.87 -31.31 -28.79
CA ASP A 147 -9.95 -31.76 -29.67
C ASP A 147 -11.36 -31.33 -29.21
N TYR A 148 -11.49 -30.74 -28.00
CA TYR A 148 -12.79 -30.31 -27.50
C TYR A 148 -13.25 -29.05 -28.22
N ASN A 149 -14.38 -29.10 -28.93
CA ASN A 149 -14.85 -27.97 -29.73
C ASN A 149 -15.54 -26.91 -28.86
N LEU A 150 -14.83 -25.80 -28.58
CA LEU A 150 -15.40 -24.66 -27.87
C LEU A 150 -16.20 -23.77 -28.85
N PRO A 151 -17.31 -23.16 -28.38
CA PRO A 151 -17.98 -22.10 -29.12
C PRO A 151 -17.01 -20.95 -29.48
N ALA A 152 -17.33 -20.18 -30.53
CA ALA A 152 -16.49 -19.07 -30.99
C ALA A 152 -16.32 -17.94 -29.95
N SER A 153 -17.28 -17.81 -29.03
CA SER A 153 -17.20 -16.90 -27.88
C SER A 153 -17.68 -17.68 -26.65
N PRO A 154 -16.81 -18.50 -26.05
CA PRO A 154 -17.18 -19.37 -24.94
C PRO A 154 -17.26 -18.54 -23.66
N GLU A 155 -18.44 -18.50 -23.04
CA GLU A 155 -18.58 -18.06 -21.66
C GLU A 155 -18.35 -19.25 -20.74
N VAL A 156 -17.21 -19.28 -20.06
CA VAL A 156 -16.84 -20.38 -19.16
C VAL A 156 -17.04 -19.95 -17.71
N LYS A 157 -17.97 -20.62 -17.02
CA LYS A 157 -18.28 -20.40 -15.60
C LYS A 157 -17.96 -21.65 -14.80
N ALA A 158 -17.68 -21.50 -13.52
CA ALA A 158 -17.44 -22.62 -12.62
C ALA A 158 -18.10 -22.43 -11.26
N THR A 159 -18.59 -23.55 -10.70
CA THR A 159 -18.81 -23.68 -9.25
C THR A 159 -17.58 -24.37 -8.67
N TYR A 160 -16.96 -23.81 -7.63
CA TYR A 160 -15.75 -24.38 -7.04
C TYR A 160 -15.62 -24.00 -5.57
N GLY A 161 -15.01 -24.89 -4.80
CA GLY A 161 -14.63 -24.63 -3.41
C GLY A 161 -13.28 -23.94 -3.36
N VAL A 162 -13.08 -23.09 -2.36
CA VAL A 162 -11.82 -22.38 -2.14
C VAL A 162 -11.08 -23.05 -0.99
N SER A 163 -9.78 -23.29 -1.16
CA SER A 163 -8.92 -23.88 -0.11
C SER A 163 -8.71 -22.90 1.05
N ASP A 164 -8.40 -23.41 2.24
CA ASP A 164 -8.05 -22.61 3.41
C ASP A 164 -6.78 -21.75 3.19
N ASP A 165 -5.98 -22.08 2.18
CA ASP A 165 -4.76 -21.34 1.82
C ASP A 165 -5.00 -20.17 0.86
N ALA A 166 -6.19 -20.09 0.26
CA ALA A 166 -6.53 -19.02 -0.65
C ALA A 166 -6.83 -17.73 0.13
N PRO A 167 -6.61 -16.55 -0.49
CA PRO A 167 -6.94 -15.28 0.14
C PRO A 167 -8.42 -15.23 0.55
N ASP A 168 -8.67 -14.84 1.81
CA ASP A 168 -10.02 -14.60 2.31
C ASP A 168 -10.47 -13.15 2.02
N ILE A 169 -11.65 -12.76 2.49
CA ILE A 169 -12.16 -11.41 2.33
C ILE A 169 -11.41 -10.44 3.25
N PRO A 170 -10.81 -9.36 2.72
CA PRO A 170 -10.13 -8.36 3.53
C PRO A 170 -11.13 -7.54 4.35
N SER A 171 -11.17 -7.77 5.66
CA SER A 171 -11.88 -6.87 6.60
C SER A 171 -11.08 -5.60 6.89
N LYS A 172 -9.76 -5.71 6.80
CA LYS A 172 -8.78 -4.65 7.04
C LYS A 172 -7.49 -4.91 6.25
N LEU A 173 -6.73 -3.85 6.03
CA LEU A 173 -5.40 -3.89 5.42
C LEU A 173 -4.43 -3.05 6.25
N TRP A 174 -3.16 -3.45 6.28
CA TRP A 174 -2.09 -2.66 6.91
C TRP A 174 -1.14 -2.12 5.85
N PHE A 175 -0.90 -0.83 5.93
CA PHE A 175 0.03 -0.11 5.07
C PHE A 175 1.23 0.34 5.88
N PHE A 176 2.42 0.31 5.30
CA PHE A 176 3.62 0.84 5.93
C PHE A 176 4.56 1.43 4.89
N THR A 177 5.40 2.36 5.27
CA THR A 177 6.47 2.91 4.41
C THR A 177 7.83 2.35 4.83
N TYR A 178 8.80 2.40 3.93
CA TYR A 178 10.16 1.95 4.20
C TYR A 178 11.16 2.64 3.25
N GLU A 179 12.44 2.69 3.60
CA GLU A 179 13.47 3.28 2.74
C GLU A 179 13.96 2.32 1.66
N ASP A 180 14.19 1.05 2.02
CA ASP A 180 14.53 -0.01 1.08
C ASP A 180 14.27 -1.40 1.71
N VAL A 181 14.34 -2.44 0.88
CA VAL A 181 14.26 -3.84 1.33
C VAL A 181 15.44 -4.63 0.79
N ILE A 182 16.11 -5.36 1.68
CA ILE A 182 17.15 -6.31 1.31
C ILE A 182 16.55 -7.70 1.39
N LEU A 183 16.66 -8.46 0.30
CA LEU A 183 16.16 -9.83 0.16
C LEU A 183 17.06 -10.82 0.91
N GLU A 184 17.11 -10.67 2.23
CA GLU A 184 17.90 -11.48 3.14
C GLU A 184 17.06 -11.81 4.38
N ARG A 185 17.24 -13.03 4.93
CA ARG A 185 16.70 -13.43 6.23
C ARG A 185 17.79 -13.60 7.26
N PHE A 186 17.54 -13.11 8.46
CA PHE A 186 18.39 -13.33 9.62
C PHE A 186 17.82 -14.43 10.49
N PHE A 187 18.70 -15.35 10.89
CA PHE A 187 18.40 -16.31 11.93
C PHE A 187 19.48 -16.22 12.99
N PHE A 188 19.07 -16.28 14.25
CA PHE A 188 19.96 -16.16 15.39
C PHE A 188 19.98 -17.45 16.17
N ASN A 189 21.15 -17.78 16.73
CA ASN A 189 21.38 -18.90 17.64
C ASN A 189 20.85 -20.25 17.13
N GLN A 190 20.95 -20.51 15.83
CA GLN A 190 20.53 -21.77 15.25
C GLN A 190 21.44 -22.90 15.73
N PRO A 191 20.91 -24.01 16.25
CA PRO A 191 21.72 -25.14 16.69
C PRO A 191 22.34 -25.86 15.50
N LEU A 192 23.60 -26.27 15.62
CA LEU A 192 24.24 -27.16 14.65
C LEU A 192 24.33 -28.57 15.20
N THR A 193 24.13 -29.56 14.33
CA THR A 193 24.20 -30.98 14.70
C THR A 193 25.54 -31.55 14.27
N TYR A 194 26.25 -32.22 15.18
CA TYR A 194 27.52 -32.87 14.85
C TYR A 194 27.28 -34.15 14.06
N ASP A 195 27.88 -34.25 12.88
CA ASP A 195 27.95 -35.47 12.09
C ASP A 195 29.31 -36.14 12.26
N ALA A 196 29.31 -37.31 12.89
CA ALA A 196 30.51 -38.09 13.16
C ALA A 196 31.16 -38.69 11.90
N ALA A 197 30.42 -38.84 10.79
CA ALA A 197 30.95 -39.42 9.55
C ALA A 197 31.79 -38.41 8.76
N SER A 198 31.33 -37.16 8.68
CA SER A 198 32.05 -36.05 8.04
C SER A 198 33.02 -35.34 8.98
N GLY A 199 32.80 -35.44 10.30
CA GLY A 199 33.53 -34.67 11.31
C GLY A 199 33.14 -33.19 11.34
N SER A 200 31.97 -32.85 10.80
CA SER A 200 31.47 -31.49 10.64
C SER A 200 30.24 -31.23 11.51
N TYR A 201 29.98 -29.96 11.78
CA TYR A 201 28.75 -29.45 12.35
C TYR A 201 27.85 -28.99 11.19
N GLU A 202 26.73 -29.68 11.03
CA GLU A 202 25.78 -29.48 9.95
C GLU A 202 24.64 -28.56 10.39
N PHE A 203 24.20 -27.72 9.46
CA PHE A 203 22.98 -26.95 9.64
C PHE A 203 21.75 -27.84 9.41
N ALA A 204 20.57 -27.34 9.80
CA ALA A 204 19.33 -28.00 9.43
C ALA A 204 19.16 -28.04 7.91
N ALA A 205 18.51 -29.09 7.39
CA ALA A 205 18.42 -29.37 5.96
C ALA A 205 17.80 -28.26 5.10
N TRP A 206 17.05 -27.33 5.70
CA TRP A 206 16.48 -26.17 5.01
C TRP A 206 17.51 -25.05 4.75
N VAL A 207 18.68 -25.09 5.41
CA VAL A 207 19.78 -24.15 5.19
C VAL A 207 20.64 -24.64 4.03
N THR A 208 20.25 -24.29 2.81
CA THR A 208 20.95 -24.72 1.60
C THR A 208 22.03 -23.73 1.16
N LYS A 209 21.89 -22.44 1.49
CA LYS A 209 22.82 -21.40 1.05
C LYS A 209 22.93 -20.27 2.08
N ILE A 210 24.15 -19.91 2.48
CA ILE A 210 24.41 -18.77 3.37
C ILE A 210 25.08 -17.65 2.57
N ARG A 211 24.74 -16.40 2.88
CA ARG A 211 25.38 -15.24 2.26
C ARG A 211 26.87 -15.22 2.60
N TYR A 212 27.71 -14.87 1.63
CA TYR A 212 29.14 -14.65 1.88
C TYR A 212 29.34 -13.67 3.05
N GLY A 213 30.12 -14.08 4.06
CA GLY A 213 30.36 -13.29 5.27
C GLY A 213 29.14 -13.13 6.20
N GLY A 214 28.04 -13.83 5.94
CA GLY A 214 26.81 -13.82 6.71
C GLY A 214 26.72 -14.91 7.78
N LEU A 215 27.84 -15.51 8.19
CA LEU A 215 27.89 -16.58 9.19
C LEU A 215 28.70 -16.14 10.41
N THR A 216 28.11 -16.29 11.60
CA THR A 216 28.81 -16.14 12.88
C THR A 216 28.64 -17.41 13.70
N VAL A 217 29.71 -18.17 13.91
CA VAL A 217 29.70 -19.41 14.71
C VAL A 217 29.92 -19.09 16.18
N LYS A 218 29.18 -19.75 17.07
CA LYS A 218 29.31 -19.62 18.53
C LYS A 218 29.55 -20.99 19.16
N ASN A 219 30.42 -21.06 20.16
CA ASN A 219 30.66 -22.23 20.98
C ASN A 219 30.33 -21.89 22.44
N ASN A 220 29.36 -22.58 23.03
CA ASN A 220 28.80 -22.28 24.35
C ASN A 220 28.37 -20.80 24.49
N GLY A 221 27.81 -20.22 23.41
CA GLY A 221 27.36 -18.83 23.35
C GLY A 221 28.44 -17.79 23.05
N VAL A 222 29.72 -18.18 22.97
CA VAL A 222 30.84 -17.27 22.66
C VAL A 222 31.19 -17.35 21.18
N THR A 223 31.29 -16.20 20.51
CA THR A 223 31.69 -16.13 19.09
C THR A 223 33.06 -16.76 18.88
N VAL A 224 33.15 -17.67 17.92
CA VAL A 224 34.39 -18.33 17.51
C VAL A 224 35.00 -17.58 16.36
N ASP A 225 36.29 -17.25 16.48
CA ASP A 225 37.06 -16.62 15.39
C ASP A 225 37.13 -17.56 14.17
N SER A 226 36.96 -16.99 12.97
CA SER A 226 36.94 -17.73 11.70
C SER A 226 38.23 -18.49 11.39
N SER A 227 39.34 -18.14 12.04
CA SER A 227 40.60 -18.88 11.97
C SER A 227 40.53 -20.27 12.63
N ASN A 228 39.55 -20.54 13.50
CA ASN A 228 39.43 -21.81 14.23
C ASN A 228 38.62 -22.90 13.50
N TYR A 229 37.99 -22.58 12.38
CA TYR A 229 37.29 -23.55 11.53
C TYR A 229 37.77 -23.48 10.07
N GLU A 230 37.53 -24.55 9.32
CA GLU A 230 37.83 -24.65 7.89
C GLU A 230 36.95 -23.67 7.09
N PRO A 231 37.40 -23.18 5.91
CA PRO A 231 36.57 -22.34 5.06
C PRO A 231 35.21 -22.99 4.76
N VAL A 232 34.13 -22.23 4.95
CA VAL A 232 32.76 -22.72 4.76
C VAL A 232 32.37 -22.59 3.29
N ASP A 233 31.76 -23.64 2.73
CA ASP A 233 31.10 -23.59 1.43
C ASP A 233 29.75 -22.85 1.57
N TRP A 234 29.61 -21.72 0.90
CA TRP A 234 28.42 -20.88 1.00
C TRP A 234 27.19 -21.48 0.32
N ASN A 235 27.36 -22.45 -0.60
CA ASN A 235 26.26 -23.11 -1.31
C ASN A 235 25.94 -24.51 -0.76
N ASN A 236 26.73 -25.00 0.21
CA ASN A 236 26.46 -26.21 0.97
C ASN A 236 27.12 -26.09 2.35
N PRO A 237 26.55 -25.25 3.23
CA PRO A 237 27.24 -24.80 4.42
C PRO A 237 27.37 -25.93 5.44
N SER A 238 28.59 -26.12 5.92
CA SER A 238 28.92 -26.96 7.08
C SER A 238 30.10 -26.30 7.81
N VAL A 239 30.21 -26.53 9.13
CA VAL A 239 31.27 -25.96 9.96
C VAL A 239 32.16 -27.06 10.49
N LYS A 240 33.43 -27.06 10.10
CA LYS A 240 34.41 -28.02 10.58
C LYS A 240 35.52 -27.34 11.36
N PHE A 241 35.64 -27.65 12.66
CA PHE A 241 36.68 -27.06 13.49
C PHE A 241 38.06 -27.66 13.19
N LYS A 242 39.09 -26.82 13.27
CA LYS A 242 40.48 -27.26 13.10
C LYS A 242 40.93 -28.08 14.33
N ALA A 243 41.90 -28.95 14.11
CA ALA A 243 42.46 -29.80 15.16
C ALA A 243 42.97 -28.98 16.36
N GLY A 244 42.64 -29.43 17.57
CA GLY A 244 43.01 -28.75 18.83
C GLY A 244 41.93 -27.83 19.41
N PHE A 245 40.83 -27.58 18.68
CA PHE A 245 39.66 -26.89 19.21
C PHE A 245 38.69 -27.89 19.85
N SER A 246 38.21 -27.61 21.07
CA SER A 246 37.22 -28.46 21.78
C SER A 246 35.83 -27.83 21.71
N PRO A 247 34.99 -28.22 20.74
CA PRO A 247 33.64 -27.70 20.62
C PRO A 247 32.72 -28.26 21.73
N GLY A 248 31.91 -27.38 22.31
CA GLY A 248 30.81 -27.72 23.22
C GLY A 248 29.48 -27.64 22.46
N THR A 249 28.52 -26.87 22.97
CA THR A 249 27.28 -26.58 22.26
C THR A 249 27.53 -25.54 21.18
N VAL A 250 27.43 -25.95 19.92
CA VAL A 250 27.69 -25.08 18.77
C VAL A 250 26.38 -24.53 18.23
N THR A 251 26.31 -23.21 18.09
CA THR A 251 25.21 -22.50 17.45
C THR A 251 25.75 -21.52 16.42
N ALA A 252 24.90 -21.01 15.53
CA ALA A 252 25.29 -19.99 14.57
C ALA A 252 24.20 -18.94 14.35
N ASP A 253 24.64 -17.71 14.11
CA ASP A 253 23.81 -16.69 13.48
C ASP A 253 24.10 -16.71 11.97
N LEU A 254 23.05 -16.69 11.16
CA LEU A 254 23.15 -16.89 9.72
C LEU A 254 22.24 -15.92 8.94
N VAL A 255 22.78 -15.46 7.81
CA VAL A 255 22.08 -14.61 6.84
C VAL A 255 21.85 -15.41 5.57
N LEU A 256 20.58 -15.65 5.23
CA LEU A 256 20.20 -16.38 4.03
C LEU A 256 19.80 -15.40 2.92
N PRO A 257 20.45 -15.43 1.75
CA PRO A 257 20.01 -14.64 0.60
C PRO A 257 18.75 -15.26 0.00
N LEU A 258 17.82 -14.41 -0.40
CA LEU A 258 16.57 -14.79 -1.04
C LEU A 258 16.58 -14.36 -2.50
N SER A 259 15.90 -15.15 -3.35
CA SER A 259 15.81 -14.90 -4.79
C SER A 259 14.36 -14.73 -5.21
N LEU A 260 14.10 -13.78 -6.09
CA LEU A 260 12.79 -13.59 -6.69
C LEU A 260 12.62 -14.44 -7.95
N ASN A 261 11.40 -14.90 -8.18
CA ASN A 261 10.92 -15.37 -9.47
C ASN A 261 10.01 -14.27 -10.07
N GLY A 262 10.57 -13.42 -10.93
CA GLY A 262 9.91 -12.18 -11.34
C GLY A 262 9.80 -11.23 -10.15
N THR A 263 8.57 -10.94 -9.71
CA THR A 263 8.29 -10.15 -8.50
C THR A 263 7.89 -11.02 -7.30
N ALA A 264 7.72 -12.33 -7.46
CA ALA A 264 7.28 -13.21 -6.39
C ALA A 264 8.47 -13.84 -5.65
N LEU A 265 8.38 -13.92 -4.33
CA LEU A 265 9.25 -14.71 -3.46
C LEU A 265 8.47 -15.93 -2.95
N GLU A 266 9.18 -17.01 -2.66
CA GLU A 266 8.61 -18.19 -2.01
C GLU A 266 8.00 -17.87 -0.63
N ASP A 267 7.05 -18.70 -0.21
CA ASP A 267 6.36 -18.56 1.07
C ASP A 267 7.36 -18.60 2.25
N VAL A 268 7.31 -17.57 3.10
CA VAL A 268 8.24 -17.42 4.23
C VAL A 268 7.59 -17.94 5.50
N THR A 269 8.13 -19.04 6.04
CA THR A 269 7.63 -19.57 7.33
C THR A 269 8.08 -18.69 8.50
N VAL A 270 7.11 -18.30 9.32
CA VAL A 270 7.26 -17.43 10.51
C VAL A 270 6.59 -18.07 11.73
N ASP A 271 6.87 -17.52 12.92
CA ASP A 271 6.19 -17.92 14.15
C ASP A 271 4.69 -17.59 14.13
N ALA A 272 3.93 -18.22 15.03
CA ALA A 272 2.50 -17.99 15.13
C ALA A 272 2.16 -16.51 15.42
N PHE A 273 1.06 -16.04 14.85
CA PHE A 273 0.51 -14.69 15.06
C PHE A 273 -1.02 -14.71 15.01
N ASP A 274 -1.65 -13.67 15.54
CA ASP A 274 -3.07 -13.39 15.32
C ASP A 274 -3.26 -12.54 14.06
N ILE A 275 -4.20 -12.93 13.21
CA ILE A 275 -4.50 -12.20 11.97
C ILE A 275 -5.30 -10.93 12.25
N ASP A 276 -5.95 -10.82 13.41
CA ASP A 276 -6.73 -9.64 13.77
C ASP A 276 -5.89 -8.56 14.48
N GLU A 277 -4.69 -8.91 14.97
CA GLU A 277 -3.78 -8.04 15.72
C GLU A 277 -2.68 -7.47 14.81
N GLY A 278 -2.83 -6.21 14.40
CA GLY A 278 -1.93 -5.55 13.44
C GLY A 278 -0.46 -5.52 13.88
N GLU A 279 -0.19 -5.36 15.18
CA GLU A 279 1.15 -5.39 15.75
C GLU A 279 1.85 -6.74 15.46
N GLN A 280 1.19 -7.86 15.77
CA GLN A 280 1.77 -9.18 15.56
C GLN A 280 1.97 -9.50 14.09
N VAL A 281 1.02 -9.14 13.23
CA VAL A 281 1.15 -9.31 11.78
C VAL A 281 2.40 -8.60 11.28
N ILE A 282 2.57 -7.33 11.66
CA ILE A 282 3.66 -6.49 11.17
C ILE A 282 5.01 -6.87 11.77
N GLU A 283 5.07 -7.29 13.04
CA GLU A 283 6.26 -7.92 13.63
C GLU A 283 6.74 -9.10 12.78
N ARG A 284 5.83 -9.99 12.36
CA ARG A 284 6.20 -11.16 11.54
C ARG A 284 6.63 -10.76 10.13
N VAL A 285 6.00 -9.74 9.53
CA VAL A 285 6.41 -9.17 8.24
C VAL A 285 7.82 -8.61 8.34
N TYR A 286 8.10 -7.75 9.33
CA TYR A 286 9.44 -7.16 9.49
C TYR A 286 10.51 -8.16 9.92
N GLY A 287 10.13 -9.26 10.58
CA GLY A 287 11.04 -10.37 10.86
C GLY A 287 11.31 -11.28 9.65
N SER A 288 10.49 -11.21 8.60
CA SER A 288 10.58 -12.11 7.45
C SER A 288 11.59 -11.68 6.38
N LEU A 289 11.85 -10.37 6.26
CA LEU A 289 12.81 -9.76 5.34
C LEU A 289 13.53 -8.60 6.04
N HIS A 290 14.66 -8.17 5.48
CA HIS A 290 15.37 -7.02 6.02
C HIS A 290 14.84 -5.71 5.46
N TYR A 291 13.94 -5.08 6.21
CA TYR A 291 13.46 -3.73 5.91
C TYR A 291 14.40 -2.67 6.48
N ILE A 292 14.75 -1.68 5.66
CA ILE A 292 15.50 -0.50 6.09
C ILE A 292 14.50 0.57 6.52
N ASN A 293 14.56 0.93 7.81
CA ASN A 293 13.72 1.94 8.44
C ASN A 293 12.22 1.81 8.08
N PRO A 294 11.55 0.68 8.39
CA PRO A 294 10.12 0.53 8.15
C PRO A 294 9.28 1.36 9.14
N SER A 295 8.12 1.86 8.75
CA SER A 295 7.23 2.66 9.61
C SER A 295 6.42 1.83 10.60
N LEU A 296 5.74 2.49 11.55
CA LEU A 296 4.57 1.88 12.20
C LEU A 296 3.45 1.71 11.15
N PRO A 297 2.61 0.67 11.27
CA PRO A 297 1.59 0.37 10.27
C PRO A 297 0.38 1.30 10.39
N THR A 298 -0.07 1.83 9.25
CA THR A 298 -1.38 2.48 9.11
C THR A 298 -2.43 1.42 8.81
N THR A 299 -3.44 1.30 9.66
CA THR A 299 -4.54 0.37 9.45
C THR A 299 -5.64 1.02 8.62
N LEU A 300 -6.19 0.27 7.66
CA LEU A 300 -7.42 0.59 6.95
C LEU A 300 -8.49 -0.42 7.34
N SER A 301 -9.51 0.00 8.10
CA SER A 301 -10.61 -0.88 8.55
C SER A 301 -11.85 -0.66 7.70
N PHE A 302 -12.28 -1.69 6.97
CA PHE A 302 -13.45 -1.60 6.09
C PHE A 302 -14.74 -2.06 6.79
N ILE A 303 -14.66 -3.20 7.49
CA ILE A 303 -15.75 -3.82 8.24
C ILE A 303 -15.23 -4.37 9.57
N ASP A 304 -16.04 -4.28 10.64
CA ASP A 304 -15.66 -4.78 11.97
C ASP A 304 -15.51 -6.31 12.01
N ARG A 305 -16.34 -7.04 11.25
CA ARG A 305 -16.30 -8.51 11.19
C ARG A 305 -17.03 -9.03 9.95
N TYR A 306 -16.53 -10.14 9.39
CA TYR A 306 -17.30 -10.97 8.47
C TYR A 306 -18.54 -11.53 9.18
N THR A 307 -19.73 -11.22 8.65
CA THR A 307 -21.02 -11.74 9.13
C THR A 307 -21.75 -12.39 7.96
N ALA A 308 -22.82 -13.15 8.19
CA ALA A 308 -23.61 -13.70 7.08
C ALA A 308 -24.19 -12.63 6.13
N ALA A 309 -24.23 -11.35 6.55
CA ALA A 309 -24.68 -10.23 5.74
C ALA A 309 -23.59 -9.69 4.78
N TRP A 310 -22.31 -9.90 5.10
CA TRP A 310 -21.19 -9.59 4.22
C TRP A 310 -20.75 -10.89 3.57
N GLY A 311 -20.94 -11.05 2.27
CA GLY A 311 -20.54 -12.24 1.53
C GLY A 311 -19.22 -12.04 0.79
N ARG A 312 -18.69 -13.10 0.16
CA ARG A 312 -17.56 -12.99 -0.78
C ARG A 312 -17.86 -12.08 -1.98
N GLU A 313 -19.14 -11.98 -2.34
CA GLU A 313 -19.65 -11.11 -3.41
C GLU A 313 -19.97 -9.70 -2.94
N SER A 314 -19.76 -9.37 -1.66
CA SER A 314 -19.89 -7.98 -1.23
C SER A 314 -18.90 -7.15 -2.00
N ASP A 315 -19.39 -6.08 -2.62
CA ASP A 315 -18.59 -5.22 -3.45
C ASP A 315 -17.83 -4.20 -2.59
N MET A 316 -16.62 -3.88 -3.02
CA MET A 316 -15.85 -2.73 -2.58
C MET A 316 -15.93 -1.66 -3.66
N PHE A 317 -16.52 -0.52 -3.33
CA PHE A 317 -16.47 0.68 -4.14
C PHE A 317 -15.32 1.58 -3.67
N TYR A 318 -14.44 1.97 -4.58
CA TYR A 318 -13.30 2.83 -4.28
C TYR A 318 -13.01 3.78 -5.43
N TRP A 319 -12.62 4.99 -5.07
CA TRP A 319 -12.41 6.08 -6.01
C TRP A 319 -11.28 6.98 -5.55
N GLY A 320 -10.71 7.72 -6.48
CA GLY A 320 -9.66 8.68 -6.17
C GLY A 320 -8.71 8.90 -7.34
N ASN A 321 -7.50 9.31 -7.00
CA ASN A 321 -6.48 9.71 -7.95
C ASN A 321 -5.13 9.07 -7.60
N ILE A 322 -4.50 8.45 -8.61
CA ILE A 322 -3.14 7.94 -8.48
C ILE A 322 -2.25 8.60 -9.53
N THR A 323 -1.05 8.95 -9.08
CA THR A 323 0.08 9.42 -9.89
C THR A 323 1.35 8.78 -9.34
N LYS A 324 2.47 8.88 -10.07
CA LYS A 324 3.79 8.49 -9.53
C LYS A 324 4.25 9.27 -8.29
N ASN A 325 3.57 10.37 -7.96
CA ASN A 325 3.88 11.15 -6.75
C ASN A 325 3.08 10.70 -5.54
N ARG A 326 1.84 10.24 -5.75
CA ARG A 326 0.90 9.99 -4.65
C ARG A 326 -0.26 9.09 -5.05
N ILE A 327 -0.87 8.50 -4.03
CA ILE A 327 -2.13 7.79 -4.02
C ILE A 327 -3.05 8.55 -3.07
N ALA A 328 -4.19 9.05 -3.55
CA ALA A 328 -5.22 9.68 -2.73
C ALA A 328 -6.58 9.08 -3.09
N MET A 329 -7.20 8.34 -2.18
CA MET A 329 -8.40 7.57 -2.48
C MET A 329 -9.28 7.31 -1.26
N PHE A 330 -10.49 6.85 -1.52
CA PHE A 330 -11.42 6.36 -0.52
C PHE A 330 -11.90 4.96 -0.88
N PHE A 331 -12.25 4.21 0.17
CA PHE A 331 -12.87 2.90 0.08
C PHE A 331 -14.21 2.91 0.80
N ARG A 332 -15.18 2.18 0.26
CA ARG A 332 -16.49 1.96 0.86
C ARG A 332 -17.00 0.58 0.48
N VAL A 333 -17.25 -0.26 1.46
CA VAL A 333 -17.94 -1.55 1.24
C VAL A 333 -19.40 -1.29 0.90
N ASP A 334 -19.98 -2.16 0.08
CA ASP A 334 -21.38 -2.15 -0.36
C ASP A 334 -22.34 -1.62 0.73
N PRO A 335 -23.11 -0.56 0.47
CA PRO A 335 -24.03 0.00 1.45
C PRO A 335 -25.30 -0.85 1.59
N ASN A 336 -25.16 -2.06 2.12
CA ASN A 336 -26.30 -2.87 2.53
C ASN A 336 -27.00 -2.16 3.72
N PRO A 337 -28.35 -2.02 3.73
CA PRO A 337 -29.10 -1.40 4.84
C PRO A 337 -28.83 -2.02 6.23
N ASP A 338 -28.30 -3.23 6.26
CA ASP A 338 -27.72 -3.88 7.43
C ASP A 338 -26.37 -4.45 6.96
N PRO A 339 -25.19 -3.98 7.44
CA PRO A 339 -24.86 -3.78 8.86
C PRO A 339 -24.37 -2.39 9.26
N VAL A 340 -24.47 -2.15 10.57
CA VAL A 340 -24.28 -0.89 11.33
C VAL A 340 -22.94 -0.15 11.15
N LYS A 341 -21.96 -0.65 10.37
CA LYS A 341 -20.57 -0.13 10.37
C LYS A 341 -19.80 -0.34 9.05
N ALA A 342 -20.33 0.13 7.93
CA ALA A 342 -19.56 0.30 6.70
C ALA A 342 -18.93 1.71 6.69
N TYR A 343 -17.59 1.79 6.72
CA TYR A 343 -16.88 3.07 6.78
C TYR A 343 -16.48 3.59 5.40
N TYR A 344 -16.42 4.92 5.29
CA TYR A 344 -15.68 5.62 4.25
C TYR A 344 -14.25 5.76 4.74
N VAL A 345 -13.35 4.97 4.16
CA VAL A 345 -11.97 4.82 4.62
C VAL A 345 -11.05 5.63 3.71
N PRO A 346 -10.40 6.70 4.21
CA PRO A 346 -9.45 7.47 3.44
C PRO A 346 -8.09 6.77 3.36
N LEU A 347 -7.37 7.01 2.26
CA LEU A 347 -5.95 6.69 2.12
C LEU A 347 -5.23 7.83 1.39
N TYR A 348 -4.15 8.31 2.00
CA TYR A 348 -3.16 9.16 1.34
C TYR A 348 -1.78 8.55 1.53
N ILE A 349 -1.05 8.29 0.44
CA ILE A 349 0.37 7.90 0.45
C ILE A 349 1.08 8.72 -0.59
N GLY A 350 2.14 9.44 -0.24
CA GLY A 350 3.04 10.03 -1.23
C GLY A 350 3.53 11.42 -0.89
N LYS A 351 3.89 12.15 -1.95
CA LYS A 351 4.54 13.47 -1.90
C LYS A 351 3.78 14.48 -1.06
N LEU A 352 4.50 15.14 -0.17
CA LEU A 352 4.14 16.42 0.42
C LEU A 352 4.78 17.55 -0.40
N ILE A 353 4.01 18.56 -0.82
CA ILE A 353 4.57 19.76 -1.47
C ILE A 353 5.16 20.64 -0.37
N THR A 354 6.45 20.93 -0.44
CA THR A 354 7.18 21.62 0.63
C THR A 354 7.40 23.09 0.33
N PHE A 355 7.40 23.94 1.37
CA PHE A 355 7.74 25.35 1.23
C PHE A 355 9.20 25.58 1.63
N GLY A 356 10.06 25.95 0.68
CA GLY A 356 11.47 26.20 0.95
C GLY A 356 12.24 24.91 1.25
N LYS A 357 12.75 24.75 2.48
CA LYS A 357 13.58 23.58 2.86
C LYS A 357 12.71 22.32 2.94
N SER A 358 13.00 21.37 2.07
CA SER A 358 12.29 20.09 2.01
C SER A 358 12.76 19.15 3.13
N PRO A 359 11.86 18.34 3.74
CA PRO A 359 12.24 17.17 4.52
C PRO A 359 13.15 16.25 3.71
N LYS A 360 13.98 15.46 4.40
CA LYS A 360 14.87 14.52 3.71
C LYS A 360 14.09 13.50 2.87
N ILE A 361 12.95 13.04 3.40
CA ILE A 361 12.01 12.20 2.67
C ILE A 361 10.60 12.76 2.90
N ASN A 362 10.02 13.38 1.88
CA ASN A 362 8.73 14.06 1.93
C ASN A 362 7.54 13.12 1.61
N ASN A 363 7.67 11.84 1.98
CA ASN A 363 6.61 10.85 1.85
C ASN A 363 5.71 10.90 3.08
N VAL A 364 4.41 11.03 2.89
CA VAL A 364 3.41 11.10 3.95
C VAL A 364 2.43 9.95 3.81
N MET A 365 2.03 9.36 4.94
CA MET A 365 0.98 8.33 5.01
C MET A 365 -0.13 8.76 5.98
N ILE A 366 -1.38 8.65 5.52
CA ILE A 366 -2.60 8.92 6.28
C ILE A 366 -3.63 7.84 5.94
N GLY A 367 -4.29 7.28 6.95
CA GLY A 367 -5.37 6.30 6.78
C GLY A 367 -6.51 6.45 7.79
N GLY A 368 -7.47 5.53 7.73
CA GLY A 368 -8.61 5.49 8.64
C GLY A 368 -8.92 4.10 9.15
N SER A 369 -9.13 3.97 10.46
CA SER A 369 -9.38 2.68 11.12
C SER A 369 -10.50 2.76 12.14
N ASN A 370 -11.00 1.59 12.53
CA ASN A 370 -11.78 1.44 13.74
C ASN A 370 -10.84 1.51 14.96
N VAL A 371 -11.37 1.93 16.11
CA VAL A 371 -10.61 2.10 17.36
C VAL A 371 -9.88 0.82 17.76
N ALA A 372 -10.53 -0.34 17.59
CA ALA A 372 -9.97 -1.63 17.97
C ALA A 372 -8.85 -2.13 17.04
N ASP A 373 -8.76 -1.61 15.81
CA ASP A 373 -7.80 -2.08 14.81
C ASP A 373 -6.56 -1.15 14.68
N SER A 374 -6.60 0.03 15.28
CA SER A 374 -5.50 0.99 15.23
C SER A 374 -4.35 0.49 16.11
N VAL A 375 -3.13 0.44 15.56
CA VAL A 375 -1.92 0.08 16.32
C VAL A 375 -1.42 1.32 17.06
N PRO A 376 -1.40 1.36 18.41
CA PRO A 376 -1.02 2.55 19.14
C PRO A 376 0.38 3.07 18.76
N SER A 377 0.53 4.39 18.70
CA SER A 377 1.77 5.06 18.26
C SER A 377 2.96 4.88 19.21
N ASP A 378 2.70 4.51 20.47
CA ASP A 378 3.69 4.21 21.50
C ASP A 378 4.09 2.71 21.57
N THR A 379 3.55 1.90 20.66
CA THR A 379 3.84 0.46 20.60
C THR A 379 5.26 0.21 20.13
N VAL A 380 6.03 -0.55 20.92
CA VAL A 380 7.36 -1.01 20.52
C VAL A 380 7.22 -2.33 19.76
N ILE A 381 7.41 -2.30 18.45
CA ILE A 381 7.30 -3.50 17.61
C ILE A 381 8.62 -4.28 17.71
N ASP A 382 8.56 -5.50 18.19
CA ASP A 382 9.70 -6.41 18.17
C ASP A 382 9.97 -6.90 16.73
N ILE A 383 11.23 -6.83 16.29
CA ILE A 383 11.70 -7.35 15.00
C ILE A 383 12.81 -8.36 15.29
N GLY A 384 12.40 -9.58 15.64
CA GLY A 384 13.32 -10.62 16.10
C GLY A 384 14.03 -10.20 17.39
N ILE A 385 15.33 -9.90 17.31
CA ILE A 385 16.14 -9.42 18.46
C ILE A 385 16.24 -7.90 18.54
N LYS A 386 15.74 -7.18 17.53
CA LYS A 386 15.74 -5.71 17.48
C LYS A 386 14.38 -5.19 17.88
N LYS A 387 14.33 -3.93 18.32
CA LYS A 387 13.09 -3.21 18.60
C LYS A 387 12.97 -2.06 17.60
N LEU A 388 11.81 -1.94 16.98
CA LEU A 388 11.46 -0.76 16.18
C LEU A 388 11.00 0.33 17.14
N ASP A 389 11.83 1.36 17.29
CA ASP A 389 11.54 2.49 18.16
C ASP A 389 12.01 3.78 17.47
N TYR A 390 11.05 4.62 17.10
CA TYR A 390 11.28 5.96 16.52
C TYR A 390 11.03 7.08 17.53
N GLY A 391 10.90 6.75 18.81
CA GLY A 391 10.62 7.64 19.91
C GLY A 391 9.14 7.84 20.18
N ALA A 392 8.85 8.42 21.35
CA ALA A 392 7.50 8.58 21.89
C ALA A 392 6.56 9.51 21.07
N ASN A 393 7.11 10.26 20.10
CA ASN A 393 6.33 11.14 19.23
C ASN A 393 6.23 10.61 17.80
N ALA A 394 6.50 9.33 17.57
CA ALA A 394 6.17 8.69 16.31
C ALA A 394 4.65 8.55 16.13
N THR A 395 4.17 8.32 14.92
CA THR A 395 2.75 8.07 14.64
C THR A 395 2.58 6.93 13.65
N ASN A 396 1.41 6.29 13.67
CA ASN A 396 1.05 5.19 12.79
C ASN A 396 0.36 5.63 11.50
N GLY A 397 0.05 6.93 11.31
CA GLY A 397 -0.69 7.44 10.14
C GLY A 397 -2.22 7.43 10.29
N ASN A 398 -2.77 6.84 11.35
CA ASN A 398 -4.19 6.94 11.72
C ASN A 398 -4.44 8.07 12.73
N ASP A 399 -3.58 8.19 13.75
CA ASP A 399 -3.71 9.12 14.88
C ASP A 399 -2.85 10.40 14.76
N GLY A 400 -2.25 10.59 13.59
CA GLY A 400 -1.29 11.63 13.28
C GLY A 400 -0.88 11.52 11.81
N VAL A 401 -0.38 12.63 11.25
CA VAL A 401 0.18 12.61 9.89
C VAL A 401 1.59 12.02 9.97
N GLN A 402 1.79 10.86 9.34
CA GLN A 402 3.08 10.16 9.36
C GLN A 402 3.98 10.68 8.24
N LEU A 403 4.93 11.56 8.57
CA LEU A 403 6.00 11.99 7.65
C LEU A 403 7.20 11.04 7.77
N GLN A 404 7.68 10.51 6.64
CA GLN A 404 8.74 9.50 6.64
C GLN A 404 10.04 10.00 7.27
N GLN A 405 10.60 11.12 6.83
CA GLN A 405 11.82 11.67 7.43
C GLN A 405 11.84 13.20 7.42
N ALA A 406 11.81 13.79 8.62
CA ALA A 406 11.85 15.23 8.82
C ALA A 406 13.18 15.86 8.36
N LEU A 407 13.22 17.19 8.26
CA LEU A 407 14.43 17.95 7.90
C LEU A 407 15.62 17.60 8.81
N GLY A 408 15.38 17.47 10.12
CA GLY A 408 16.39 17.07 11.11
C GLY A 408 16.86 15.60 11.00
N GLY A 409 16.20 14.78 10.18
CA GLY A 409 16.51 13.36 9.98
C GLY A 409 15.75 12.38 10.88
N ALA A 410 14.90 12.88 11.78
CA ALA A 410 14.04 12.04 12.60
C ALA A 410 12.95 11.38 11.74
N PHE A 411 12.70 10.10 11.98
CA PHE A 411 11.74 9.30 11.23
C PHE A 411 10.34 9.33 11.86
N TYR A 412 9.31 9.27 11.02
CA TYR A 412 7.91 8.98 11.38
C TYR A 412 7.29 9.84 12.48
N GLN A 413 7.81 11.05 12.68
CA GLN A 413 7.33 11.97 13.71
C GLN A 413 5.88 12.38 13.45
N LYS A 414 5.12 12.58 14.53
CA LYS A 414 3.73 13.00 14.51
C LYS A 414 3.60 14.45 14.05
N HIS A 415 2.89 14.63 12.94
CA HIS A 415 2.47 15.93 12.44
C HIS A 415 0.95 16.07 12.53
N TYR A 416 0.45 17.30 12.40
CA TYR A 416 -0.98 17.59 12.42
C TYR A 416 -1.38 18.45 11.22
N LEU A 417 -2.69 18.51 10.94
CA LEU A 417 -3.23 19.28 9.84
C LEU A 417 -3.45 20.73 10.24
N SER A 418 -3.28 21.63 9.27
CA SER A 418 -3.73 23.02 9.38
C SER A 418 -4.43 23.38 8.09
N PHE A 419 -5.57 24.04 8.20
CA PHE A 419 -6.32 24.57 7.07
C PHE A 419 -7.24 25.67 7.59
N ILE A 420 -7.64 26.56 6.69
CA ILE A 420 -8.60 27.61 7.01
C ILE A 420 -9.99 27.00 6.91
N THR A 421 -10.78 27.15 7.95
CA THR A 421 -12.19 26.74 7.99
C THR A 421 -13.00 27.78 8.77
N HIS A 422 -14.31 27.65 8.74
CA HIS A 422 -15.19 28.51 9.51
C HIS A 422 -15.14 28.18 11.01
N ASP A 423 -15.36 29.19 11.86
CA ASP A 423 -15.43 29.03 13.32
C ASP A 423 -16.71 28.26 13.69
N ASP A 424 -16.52 27.05 14.21
CA ASP A 424 -17.58 26.12 14.62
C ASP A 424 -18.37 26.64 15.84
N LYS A 425 -17.79 27.51 16.67
CA LYS A 425 -18.42 28.09 17.86
C LYS A 425 -19.22 29.35 17.54
N ALA A 426 -18.77 30.12 16.57
CA ALA A 426 -19.55 31.26 16.04
C ALA A 426 -20.76 30.78 15.24
N ASP A 427 -20.71 29.57 14.68
CA ASP A 427 -21.80 28.94 13.93
C ASP A 427 -22.71 28.08 14.82
N ILE A 428 -23.66 28.73 15.49
CA ILE A 428 -24.65 28.09 16.38
C ILE A 428 -25.73 27.30 15.57
N SER A 429 -25.65 27.29 14.23
CA SER A 429 -26.69 26.78 13.34
C SER A 429 -26.30 25.42 12.74
N ALA A 430 -26.91 24.34 13.26
CA ALA A 430 -26.68 23.00 12.75
C ALA A 430 -27.17 22.78 11.29
N GLU A 431 -28.05 23.63 10.73
CA GLU A 431 -28.73 23.29 9.46
C GLU A 431 -28.95 24.41 8.43
N SER A 432 -28.58 25.70 8.65
CA SER A 432 -29.11 26.78 7.75
C SER A 432 -28.14 27.76 7.10
N ARG A 433 -26.81 27.66 7.26
CA ARG A 433 -25.92 28.78 6.83
C ARG A 433 -24.68 28.47 6.00
N TYR A 434 -24.34 27.22 5.72
CA TYR A 434 -23.22 26.86 4.83
C TYR A 434 -23.71 26.18 3.55
N ASN A 435 -24.62 26.89 2.87
CA ASN A 435 -24.76 26.81 1.43
C ASN A 435 -23.55 27.48 0.76
N PRO A 436 -23.36 27.36 -0.57
CA PRO A 436 -22.55 28.34 -1.30
C PRO A 436 -22.87 29.73 -0.76
N SER A 437 -21.82 30.48 -0.41
CA SER A 437 -21.95 31.79 0.25
C SER A 437 -23.04 32.60 -0.43
N ALA A 438 -24.03 33.09 0.32
CA ALA A 438 -25.12 33.89 -0.26
C ALA A 438 -24.61 35.15 -1.00
N TYR A 439 -23.38 35.56 -0.73
CA TYR A 439 -22.73 36.70 -1.38
C TYR A 439 -21.97 36.33 -2.66
N SER A 440 -21.32 35.15 -2.71
CA SER A 440 -20.44 34.78 -3.83
C SER A 440 -20.93 33.57 -4.63
N GLY A 441 -21.88 32.80 -4.11
CA GLY A 441 -22.30 31.52 -4.67
C GLY A 441 -21.24 30.42 -4.55
N LYS A 442 -20.20 30.60 -3.73
CA LYS A 442 -19.04 29.68 -3.65
C LYS A 442 -18.90 29.02 -2.28
N TYR A 443 -18.37 27.81 -2.26
CA TYR A 443 -17.93 27.12 -1.05
C TYR A 443 -16.54 27.61 -0.61
N HIS A 444 -16.26 27.52 0.70
CA HIS A 444 -14.92 27.72 1.21
C HIS A 444 -14.11 26.42 1.06
N ILE A 445 -12.95 26.52 0.43
CA ILE A 445 -11.97 25.44 0.31
C ILE A 445 -10.63 25.93 0.82
N SER A 446 -9.81 25.03 1.36
CA SER A 446 -8.47 25.38 1.82
C SER A 446 -7.49 24.25 1.52
N PRO A 447 -6.27 24.56 1.02
CA PRO A 447 -5.22 23.55 0.94
C PRO A 447 -4.98 22.94 2.32
N ILE A 448 -4.68 21.65 2.36
CA ILE A 448 -4.38 20.97 3.61
C ILE A 448 -2.89 21.07 3.89
N TYR A 449 -2.52 21.86 4.90
CA TYR A 449 -1.14 22.01 5.33
C TYR A 449 -0.79 20.95 6.38
N VAL A 450 0.46 20.48 6.35
CA VAL A 450 1.05 19.59 7.35
C VAL A 450 2.03 20.40 8.21
N VAL A 451 1.82 20.34 9.52
CA VAL A 451 2.56 21.15 10.50
C VAL A 451 3.33 20.24 11.45
N HIS A 452 4.63 20.51 11.59
CA HIS A 452 5.46 19.91 12.61
C HIS A 452 5.30 20.69 13.92
N PRO A 453 5.08 20.03 15.07
CA PRO A 453 4.85 20.71 16.35
C PRO A 453 5.92 21.72 16.76
N ASN A 454 7.19 21.48 16.38
CA ASN A 454 8.30 22.36 16.74
C ASN A 454 8.81 23.24 15.60
N ASP A 455 8.67 22.79 14.35
CA ASP A 455 9.29 23.45 13.18
C ASP A 455 8.27 24.25 12.36
N GLY A 456 6.97 24.13 12.67
CA GLY A 456 5.91 24.82 11.95
C GLY A 456 5.55 24.15 10.62
N PHE A 457 5.16 24.95 9.63
CA PHE A 457 4.67 24.46 8.34
C PHE A 457 5.74 23.69 7.57
N VAL A 458 5.47 22.41 7.29
CA VAL A 458 6.37 21.55 6.50
C VAL A 458 6.00 21.61 5.02
N GLY A 459 4.71 21.60 4.73
CA GLY A 459 4.20 21.52 3.37
C GLY A 459 2.68 21.42 3.29
N LEU A 460 2.16 21.10 2.12
CA LEU A 460 0.75 20.81 1.87
C LEU A 460 0.55 19.49 1.12
N LEU A 461 -0.62 18.87 1.31
CA LEU A 461 -1.04 17.69 0.56
C LEU A 461 -1.29 18.06 -0.90
N ASP A 462 -0.74 17.26 -1.81
CA ASP A 462 -0.71 17.58 -3.23
C ASP A 462 -2.10 17.32 -3.89
N GLU A 463 -2.74 18.38 -4.41
CA GLU A 463 -4.10 18.40 -4.99
C GLU A 463 -5.18 17.73 -4.11
N VAL A 464 -5.11 17.98 -2.81
CA VAL A 464 -6.17 17.62 -1.87
C VAL A 464 -6.58 18.86 -1.08
N TYR A 465 -7.87 19.17 -1.13
CA TYR A 465 -8.45 20.31 -0.44
C TYR A 465 -9.26 19.89 0.78
N ALA A 466 -9.17 20.66 1.86
CA ALA A 466 -10.15 20.61 2.94
C ALA A 466 -11.42 21.31 2.47
N VAL A 467 -12.54 20.61 2.58
CA VAL A 467 -13.86 21.08 2.20
C VAL A 467 -14.81 20.87 3.38
N HIS A 468 -15.54 21.92 3.73
CA HIS A 468 -16.53 21.83 4.78
C HIS A 468 -17.70 20.92 4.35
N PRO A 469 -18.06 19.87 5.11
CA PRO A 469 -18.98 18.83 4.66
C PRO A 469 -20.47 19.21 4.62
N LYS A 470 -20.85 20.47 4.86
CA LYS A 470 -22.26 20.85 5.00
C LYS A 470 -22.89 21.03 3.62
N ASN A 471 -24.05 20.41 3.39
CA ASN A 471 -24.79 20.42 2.12
C ASN A 471 -24.03 19.92 0.89
N ILE A 472 -22.95 19.17 1.10
CA ILE A 472 -22.21 18.46 0.06
C ILE A 472 -22.30 16.97 0.37
N SER A 473 -22.77 16.19 -0.58
CA SER A 473 -22.88 14.74 -0.47
C SER A 473 -21.60 14.07 -0.93
N GLN A 474 -21.37 12.85 -0.47
CA GLN A 474 -20.29 11.99 -0.96
C GLN A 474 -20.35 11.92 -2.49
N LEU A 475 -19.20 12.05 -3.15
CA LEU A 475 -19.03 12.03 -4.61
C LEU A 475 -19.53 13.26 -5.37
N ASP A 476 -20.02 14.30 -4.69
CA ASP A 476 -20.37 15.55 -5.36
C ASP A 476 -19.11 16.18 -6.01
N GLU A 477 -19.29 16.73 -7.22
CA GLU A 477 -18.22 17.40 -7.95
C GLU A 477 -18.09 18.87 -7.50
N LEU A 478 -16.87 19.31 -7.31
CA LEU A 478 -16.52 20.67 -6.92
C LEU A 478 -15.61 21.27 -7.99
N GLU A 479 -15.98 22.42 -8.50
CA GLU A 479 -15.19 23.16 -9.47
C GLU A 479 -14.32 24.22 -8.78
N VAL A 480 -13.04 24.24 -9.14
CA VAL A 480 -12.07 25.22 -8.68
C VAL A 480 -11.48 25.94 -9.89
N ILE A 481 -11.81 27.23 -10.02
CA ILE A 481 -11.31 28.12 -11.08
C ILE A 481 -10.65 29.30 -10.42
N GLU A 482 -9.32 29.33 -10.48
CA GLU A 482 -8.51 30.37 -9.85
C GLU A 482 -7.29 30.73 -10.70
N GLU A 483 -6.73 31.90 -10.40
CA GLU A 483 -5.43 32.34 -10.88
C GLU A 483 -4.47 32.30 -9.69
N ALA A 484 -3.48 31.41 -9.75
CA ALA A 484 -2.36 31.45 -8.83
C ALA A 484 -1.52 32.68 -9.19
N ALA A 485 -1.46 33.65 -8.29
CA ALA A 485 -0.69 34.88 -8.46
C ALA A 485 0.54 34.86 -7.56
N ASP A 486 1.74 34.96 -8.16
CA ASP A 486 3.03 34.93 -7.48
C ASP A 486 3.12 33.82 -6.41
N GLU A 487 2.70 32.61 -6.76
CA GLU A 487 2.74 31.46 -5.88
C GLU A 487 4.19 30.98 -5.70
N ILE A 488 4.65 30.86 -4.45
CA ILE A 488 5.97 30.29 -4.15
C ILE A 488 5.94 28.79 -4.44
N ILE A 489 6.75 28.38 -5.42
CA ILE A 489 6.93 26.98 -5.86
C ILE A 489 8.24 26.36 -5.38
N GLY A 490 9.14 27.17 -4.80
CA GLY A 490 10.37 26.68 -4.19
C GLY A 490 11.39 27.77 -3.92
N MET A 491 12.56 27.34 -3.48
CA MET A 491 13.71 28.19 -3.16
C MET A 491 14.97 27.58 -3.80
N GLY A 492 15.84 28.43 -4.33
CA GLY A 492 17.10 28.03 -4.93
C GLY A 492 18.07 27.45 -3.91
N ASP A 493 18.84 26.46 -4.36
CA ASP A 493 19.97 25.84 -3.67
C ASP A 493 21.27 25.97 -4.50
N GLY A 494 21.25 26.71 -5.62
CA GLY A 494 22.36 26.85 -6.55
C GLY A 494 22.55 25.68 -7.52
N VAL A 495 21.78 24.59 -7.40
CA VAL A 495 21.97 23.36 -8.20
C VAL A 495 20.67 22.92 -8.88
N ASN A 496 19.56 22.92 -8.16
CA ASN A 496 18.26 22.48 -8.65
C ASN A 496 17.67 23.50 -9.64
N LYS A 497 17.22 22.98 -10.77
CA LYS A 497 16.56 23.75 -11.84
C LYS A 497 15.08 23.42 -11.99
N VAL A 498 14.62 22.35 -11.33
CA VAL A 498 13.29 21.80 -11.51
C VAL A 498 12.44 22.17 -10.30
N PHE A 499 11.34 22.86 -10.57
CA PHE A 499 10.37 23.27 -9.57
C PHE A 499 8.99 22.75 -9.96
N HIS A 500 8.14 22.44 -8.98
CA HIS A 500 6.81 21.88 -9.24
C HIS A 500 5.73 22.91 -8.91
N LEU A 501 4.84 23.15 -9.88
CA LEU A 501 3.60 23.89 -9.66
C LEU A 501 2.68 23.10 -8.74
N ARG A 502 1.84 23.80 -7.97
CA ARG A 502 0.87 23.12 -7.10
C ARG A 502 -0.28 22.52 -7.89
N HIS A 503 -0.71 23.23 -8.93
CA HIS A 503 -1.80 22.84 -9.82
C HIS A 503 -1.33 22.73 -11.26
N THR A 504 -2.01 21.90 -12.05
CA THR A 504 -1.76 21.82 -13.49
C THR A 504 -2.34 23.07 -14.16
N PRO A 505 -1.52 23.88 -14.87
CA PRO A 505 -2.02 25.05 -15.60
C PRO A 505 -3.05 24.66 -16.66
N LYS A 506 -4.05 25.51 -16.87
CA LYS A 506 -5.01 25.33 -17.96
C LYS A 506 -4.28 25.39 -19.31
N PRO A 507 -4.50 24.41 -20.22
CA PRO A 507 -3.91 24.44 -21.55
C PRO A 507 -4.18 25.77 -22.28
N GLY A 508 -3.14 26.34 -22.88
CA GLY A 508 -3.22 27.61 -23.62
C GLY A 508 -3.17 28.88 -22.76
N THR A 509 -2.97 28.77 -21.44
CA THR A 509 -2.73 29.94 -20.57
C THR A 509 -1.25 30.30 -20.46
N THR A 510 -0.95 31.58 -20.25
CA THR A 510 0.43 32.05 -20.04
C THR A 510 0.88 31.70 -18.63
N VAL A 511 2.00 30.98 -18.51
CA VAL A 511 2.67 30.74 -17.24
C VAL A 511 3.85 31.70 -17.14
N THR A 512 3.88 32.50 -16.07
CA THR A 512 4.97 33.45 -15.80
C THR A 512 5.76 32.96 -14.59
N ILE A 513 7.09 32.94 -14.70
CA ILE A 513 7.99 32.54 -13.61
C ILE A 513 8.87 33.71 -13.24
N LYS A 514 8.99 33.97 -11.93
CA LYS A 514 9.90 34.98 -11.39
C LYS A 514 10.89 34.34 -10.42
N VAL A 515 12.15 34.75 -10.47
CA VAL A 515 13.17 34.45 -9.48
C VAL A 515 13.57 35.77 -8.82
N ASP A 516 13.43 35.85 -7.50
CA ASP A 516 13.66 37.08 -6.72
C ASP A 516 12.99 38.33 -7.34
N CYS A 517 11.71 38.18 -7.68
CA CYS A 517 10.86 39.21 -8.31
C CYS A 517 11.25 39.64 -9.74
N ALA A 518 12.27 39.05 -10.37
CA ALA A 518 12.62 39.26 -11.77
C ALA A 518 12.08 38.11 -12.64
N GLU A 519 11.55 38.41 -13.83
CA GLU A 519 11.14 37.38 -14.78
C GLU A 519 12.31 36.48 -15.16
N ALA A 520 12.10 35.17 -15.09
CA ALA A 520 13.11 34.16 -15.37
C ALA A 520 12.70 33.34 -16.59
N GLU A 521 13.66 33.08 -17.48
CA GLU A 521 13.45 32.18 -18.60
C GLU A 521 13.42 30.72 -18.14
N PHE A 522 12.41 29.99 -18.60
CA PHE A 522 12.31 28.54 -18.41
C PHE A 522 12.41 27.83 -19.76
N THR A 523 12.99 26.63 -19.73
CA THR A 523 13.26 25.82 -20.92
C THR A 523 12.13 24.83 -21.22
N ARG A 524 11.36 24.45 -20.21
CA ARG A 524 10.29 23.46 -20.32
C ARG A 524 9.26 23.64 -19.23
N ILE A 525 7.98 23.51 -19.60
CA ILE A 525 6.86 23.26 -18.69
C ILE A 525 6.20 21.96 -19.15
N THR A 526 6.02 21.04 -18.22
CA THR A 526 5.24 19.82 -18.44
C THR A 526 3.86 20.03 -17.84
N THR A 527 2.88 20.29 -18.71
CA THR A 527 1.45 20.24 -18.41
C THR A 527 0.94 18.86 -18.75
N ASP A 528 0.18 18.21 -17.87
CA ASP A 528 -0.24 16.81 -18.04
C ASP A 528 -0.80 16.53 -19.45
N GLY A 529 -0.20 15.57 -20.18
CA GLY A 529 -0.84 15.04 -21.40
C GLY A 529 0.11 14.43 -22.44
N ALA A 530 -0.08 13.13 -22.66
CA ALA A 530 0.34 12.33 -23.82
C ALA A 530 1.82 11.90 -23.93
N GLY A 531 2.09 10.67 -23.47
CA GLY A 531 2.98 9.77 -24.21
C GLY A 531 4.15 9.16 -23.46
N ASP A 532 4.63 9.77 -22.37
CA ASP A 532 5.80 9.25 -21.65
C ASP A 532 5.51 9.09 -20.15
N ALA A 533 5.65 7.87 -19.65
CA ALA A 533 5.56 7.54 -18.23
C ALA A 533 6.59 8.31 -17.37
N ASP A 534 7.62 8.86 -18.01
CA ASP A 534 8.75 9.54 -17.38
C ASP A 534 8.62 11.07 -17.22
N GLU A 535 7.59 11.73 -17.76
CA GLU A 535 7.55 13.20 -17.67
C GLU A 535 7.21 13.69 -16.25
N GLN A 536 7.93 14.70 -15.80
CA GLN A 536 7.81 15.28 -14.46
C GLN A 536 6.49 16.05 -14.32
N LEU A 537 5.36 15.42 -13.97
CA LEU A 537 4.07 16.10 -13.78
C LEU A 537 4.21 17.44 -13.03
N LYS A 538 3.60 18.50 -13.59
CA LYS A 538 3.58 19.86 -13.04
C LYS A 538 4.97 20.51 -12.86
N ALA A 539 6.00 20.07 -13.58
CA ALA A 539 7.34 20.65 -13.46
C ALA A 539 7.59 21.83 -14.40
N VAL A 540 8.39 22.76 -13.89
CA VAL A 540 9.01 23.88 -14.59
C VAL A 540 10.51 23.71 -14.49
N THR A 541 11.21 23.70 -15.62
CA THR A 541 12.68 23.63 -15.65
C THR A 541 13.26 24.97 -16.07
N LEU A 542 13.96 25.64 -15.14
CA LEU A 542 14.62 26.92 -15.38
C LEU A 542 15.88 26.75 -16.23
N ALA A 543 16.22 27.78 -17.02
CA ALA A 543 17.47 27.75 -17.80
C ALA A 543 18.71 27.77 -16.89
N VAL A 544 18.66 28.58 -15.83
CA VAL A 544 19.71 28.77 -14.83
C VAL A 544 19.18 28.31 -13.46
N ALA A 545 20.02 27.63 -12.68
CA ALA A 545 19.66 27.25 -11.31
C ALA A 545 19.62 28.52 -10.43
N PRO A 546 18.52 28.79 -9.71
CA PRO A 546 18.46 29.92 -8.79
C PRO A 546 19.50 29.77 -7.68
N ALA A 547 20.11 30.88 -7.27
CA ALA A 547 21.12 30.89 -6.22
C ALA A 547 20.51 30.47 -4.86
N GLU A 548 21.37 30.03 -3.94
CA GLU A 548 20.95 29.72 -2.58
C GLU A 548 20.27 30.94 -1.95
N GLY A 549 18.99 30.82 -1.56
CA GLY A 549 18.24 31.95 -1.01
C GLY A 549 17.12 32.48 -1.89
N GLU A 550 17.24 32.33 -3.22
CA GLU A 550 16.34 32.98 -4.17
C GLU A 550 14.99 32.28 -4.22
N SER A 551 13.90 33.03 -4.00
CA SER A 551 12.55 32.49 -4.07
C SER A 551 12.06 32.42 -5.52
N VAL A 552 11.44 31.29 -5.87
CA VAL A 552 10.87 31.06 -7.19
C VAL A 552 9.35 31.16 -7.10
N TYR A 553 8.78 32.05 -7.90
CA TYR A 553 7.36 32.36 -7.95
C TYR A 553 6.77 31.96 -9.30
N ALA A 554 5.53 31.48 -9.30
CA ALA A 554 4.78 31.18 -10.51
C ALA A 554 3.43 31.90 -10.53
N THR A 555 3.06 32.44 -11.68
CA THR A 555 1.72 32.98 -11.95
C THR A 555 1.10 32.23 -13.11
N TYR A 556 -0.07 31.62 -12.88
CA TYR A 556 -0.78 30.82 -13.88
C TYR A 556 -2.26 30.63 -13.50
N ARG A 557 -3.09 30.37 -14.51
CA ARG A 557 -4.51 30.05 -14.32
C ARG A 557 -4.73 28.54 -14.36
N TYR A 558 -5.57 28.03 -13.48
CA TYR A 558 -5.99 26.63 -13.46
C TYR A 558 -7.50 26.50 -13.33
N GLU A 559 -8.03 25.42 -13.90
CA GLU A 559 -9.43 25.05 -13.85
C GLU A 559 -9.48 23.54 -13.60
N GLN A 560 -10.04 23.13 -12.49
CA GLN A 560 -9.98 21.75 -12.03
C GLN A 560 -11.30 21.32 -11.40
N THR A 561 -11.65 20.05 -11.60
CA THR A 561 -12.78 19.40 -10.94
C THR A 561 -12.27 18.46 -9.87
N TYR A 562 -12.83 18.57 -8.68
CA TYR A 562 -12.57 17.74 -7.51
C TYR A 562 -13.80 16.93 -7.14
N ILE A 563 -13.60 15.80 -6.47
CA ILE A 563 -14.66 14.97 -5.93
C ILE A 563 -14.63 15.07 -4.42
N PHE A 564 -15.77 15.44 -3.84
CA PHE A 564 -15.92 15.52 -2.39
C PHE A 564 -16.01 14.13 -1.76
N SER A 565 -15.31 13.93 -0.65
CA SER A 565 -15.35 12.68 0.11
C SER A 565 -15.16 12.95 1.59
N LEU A 566 -15.98 12.32 2.44
CA LEU A 566 -15.95 12.50 3.89
C LEU A 566 -15.60 11.18 4.59
N ALA A 567 -14.55 11.18 5.40
CA ALA A 567 -14.19 10.01 6.20
C ALA A 567 -15.21 9.77 7.31
N THR A 568 -15.57 8.51 7.53
CA THR A 568 -16.46 8.10 8.64
C THR A 568 -15.80 7.15 9.62
N THR A 569 -14.51 6.86 9.41
CA THR A 569 -13.72 6.02 10.33
C THR A 569 -13.50 6.74 11.67
N PRO A 570 -13.67 6.03 12.82
CA PRO A 570 -13.49 6.63 14.13
C PRO A 570 -12.08 7.17 14.40
N VAL A 571 -11.05 6.51 13.87
CA VAL A 571 -9.64 6.89 14.06
C VAL A 571 -9.04 7.25 12.71
N SER A 572 -9.04 8.54 12.40
CA SER A 572 -8.35 9.12 11.26
C SER A 572 -7.94 10.55 11.58
N VAL A 573 -6.86 11.01 10.95
CA VAL A 573 -6.41 12.41 10.99
C VAL A 573 -7.56 13.39 10.65
N TYR A 574 -8.51 12.98 9.81
CA TYR A 574 -9.63 13.82 9.38
C TYR A 574 -10.83 13.82 10.34
N THR A 575 -10.86 12.93 11.33
CA THR A 575 -11.97 12.76 12.28
C THR A 575 -11.59 13.02 13.73
N MET A 576 -10.29 13.23 14.03
CA MET A 576 -9.78 13.45 15.38
C MET A 576 -9.46 14.93 15.67
N GLU A 577 -10.13 15.52 16.68
CA GLU A 577 -9.90 16.91 17.13
C GLU A 577 -8.46 17.19 17.57
N SER A 578 -7.74 16.16 18.01
CA SER A 578 -6.34 16.27 18.44
C SER A 578 -5.34 16.49 17.29
N VAL A 579 -5.78 16.31 16.04
CA VAL A 579 -4.90 16.33 14.85
C VAL A 579 -5.42 17.27 13.75
N SER A 580 -6.72 17.58 13.74
CA SER A 580 -7.34 18.46 12.76
C SER A 580 -8.06 19.63 13.43
N PRO A 581 -7.96 20.87 12.90
CA PRO A 581 -8.63 22.05 13.44
C PRO A 581 -10.16 21.97 13.45
N TYR A 582 -10.74 21.16 12.56
CA TYR A 582 -12.18 20.92 12.46
C TYR A 582 -12.41 19.47 12.10
N VAL A 583 -13.39 18.83 12.74
CA VAL A 583 -13.73 17.43 12.49
C VAL A 583 -15.24 17.19 12.53
N PRO A 584 -15.76 16.26 11.70
CA PRO A 584 -15.05 15.65 10.57
C PRO A 584 -14.85 16.67 9.44
N ILE A 585 -13.69 16.64 8.77
CA ILE A 585 -13.42 17.47 7.59
C ILE A 585 -13.53 16.64 6.31
N GLY A 586 -14.15 17.19 5.27
CA GLY A 586 -14.23 16.56 3.96
C GLY A 586 -12.99 16.85 3.11
N LEU A 587 -12.72 15.97 2.17
CA LEU A 587 -11.61 16.05 1.22
C LEU A 587 -12.15 16.25 -0.19
N GLY A 588 -11.65 17.27 -0.89
CA GLY A 588 -11.76 17.38 -2.34
C GLY A 588 -10.57 16.69 -2.98
N ILE A 589 -10.80 15.58 -3.71
CA ILE A 589 -9.76 14.83 -4.42
C ILE A 589 -9.82 15.18 -5.91
N LEU A 590 -8.70 15.53 -6.52
CA LEU A 590 -8.64 15.92 -7.93
C LEU A 590 -9.16 14.81 -8.86
N LYS A 591 -10.15 15.14 -9.69
CA LYS A 591 -10.71 14.27 -10.73
C LYS A 591 -10.15 14.57 -12.12
N LYS A 592 -10.17 15.83 -12.54
CA LYS A 592 -9.70 16.25 -13.87
C LYS A 592 -9.20 17.70 -13.86
N ASN A 593 -8.27 18.00 -14.77
CA ASN A 593 -7.71 19.33 -14.97
C ASN A 593 -8.54 20.19 -15.95
N GLU A 594 -9.86 20.08 -15.83
CA GLU A 594 -10.82 20.79 -16.66
C GLU A 594 -12.07 21.13 -15.82
N PRO A 595 -12.80 22.20 -16.17
CA PRO A 595 -14.08 22.53 -15.55
C PRO A 595 -15.17 21.49 -15.86
N PHE A 596 -16.31 21.61 -15.20
CA PHE A 596 -17.48 20.77 -15.53
C PHE A 596 -17.98 21.11 -16.94
N GLU A 597 -18.27 20.08 -17.76
CA GLU A 597 -19.02 20.29 -19.01
C GLU A 597 -20.50 20.31 -18.63
N ALA A 598 -21.14 21.49 -18.70
CA ALA A 598 -22.58 21.57 -18.50
C ALA A 598 -23.30 20.71 -19.55
N ALA A 599 -23.92 19.62 -19.08
CA ALA A 599 -24.75 18.72 -19.90
C ALA A 599 -26.03 19.41 -20.40
#